data_AF-A0AAV3Y7V0-F1
#
_entry.id   AF-A0AAV3Y7V0-F1
#
_cell.length_a   1.000
_cell.length_b   1.000
_cell.length_c   1.000
_cell.angle_alpha   90.00
_cell.angle_beta   90.00
_cell.angle_gamma   90.00
#
_symmetry.space_group_name_H-M   'P 1'
#
loop_
_entity.id
_entity.type
_entity.pdbx_description
1 polymer ?
#
loop_
_entity_poly.entity_id
_entity_poly.type
_entity_poly.pdbx_seq_one_letter_code
_entity_poly.pdbx_strand_id
1 'polypeptide(L)'
;MRNSENHPGIKVGGQNINNLRYADDTVLIAENKEDLQKLLNIVEEESRKKNLELNSKKTEVIVISRKQESSKCDIFINEVKLKQREKFEYLGTIISNDGKTNREISASTAQVKINFQKMKTILTNKHISIKMRKRALQCFIEPVLMYGCEAWTTA
;
A
#
# COMPACT_ATOMS: atom_id res chain seq x y z
N MET A 1 5.89 -17.20 6.94
CA MET A 1 5.42 -17.38 8.33
C MET A 1 3.91 -17.55 8.36
N ARG A 2 3.39 -18.61 8.99
CA ARG A 2 1.94 -18.76 9.28
C ARG A 2 1.60 -18.55 10.76
N ASN A 3 2.57 -18.65 11.66
CA ASN A 3 2.40 -18.39 13.10
C ASN A 3 3.12 -17.09 13.46
N SER A 4 2.37 -16.00 13.64
CA SER A 4 2.93 -14.64 13.89
C SER A 4 3.18 -14.31 15.36
N GLU A 5 2.60 -15.07 16.31
CA GLU A 5 2.57 -14.68 17.73
C GLU A 5 3.95 -14.60 18.38
N ASN A 6 4.91 -15.42 17.94
CA ASN A 6 6.26 -15.48 18.52
C ASN A 6 7.28 -14.61 17.80
N HIS A 7 6.88 -13.87 16.76
CA HIS A 7 7.78 -13.01 16.00
C HIS A 7 7.49 -11.53 16.28
N PRO A 8 8.49 -10.65 16.12
CA PRO A 8 8.25 -9.21 16.25
C PRO A 8 7.12 -8.73 15.34
N GLY A 9 6.43 -7.66 15.73
CA GLY A 9 5.27 -7.14 15.01
C GLY A 9 4.73 -5.89 15.68
N ILE A 10 3.53 -5.48 15.27
CA ILE A 10 2.76 -4.39 15.89
C ILE A 10 1.48 -4.95 16.51
N LYS A 11 1.07 -4.41 17.66
CA LYS A 11 -0.19 -4.80 18.31
C LYS A 11 -1.35 -3.96 17.80
N VAL A 12 -2.35 -4.61 17.19
CA VAL A 12 -3.58 -3.97 16.71
C VAL A 12 -4.77 -4.76 17.24
N GLY A 13 -5.64 -4.12 18.03
CA GLY A 13 -6.82 -4.78 18.59
C GLY A 13 -6.50 -6.00 19.47
N GLY A 14 -5.33 -6.01 20.14
CA GLY A 14 -4.86 -7.12 20.95
C GLY A 14 -4.18 -8.25 20.17
N GLN A 15 -4.13 -8.19 18.85
CA GLN A 15 -3.46 -9.17 17.99
C GLN A 15 -2.11 -8.65 17.50
N ASN A 16 -1.12 -9.54 17.40
CA ASN A 16 0.19 -9.21 16.84
C ASN A 16 0.17 -9.38 15.31
N ILE A 17 0.33 -8.27 14.59
CA ILE A 17 0.39 -8.22 13.13
C ILE A 17 1.84 -7.94 12.72
N ASN A 18 2.42 -8.83 11.93
CA ASN A 18 3.80 -8.66 11.45
C ASN A 18 3.95 -8.80 9.94
N ASN A 19 2.91 -9.27 9.25
CA ASN A 19 2.88 -9.31 7.80
C ASN A 19 1.48 -9.14 7.23
N LEU A 20 1.39 -8.57 6.02
CA LEU A 20 0.21 -8.52 5.17
C LEU A 20 0.57 -9.17 3.84
N ARG A 21 -0.30 -10.03 3.31
CA ARG A 21 0.02 -10.86 2.15
C ARG A 21 -1.15 -10.89 1.18
N TYR A 22 -0.86 -10.61 -0.08
CA TYR A 22 -1.81 -10.72 -1.17
C TYR A 22 -1.09 -11.23 -2.42
N ALA A 23 -1.48 -12.42 -2.90
CA ALA A 23 -0.76 -13.12 -3.97
C ALA A 23 0.77 -13.18 -3.70
N ASP A 24 1.58 -12.59 -4.56
CA ASP A 24 3.03 -12.47 -4.44
C ASP A 24 3.49 -11.25 -3.61
N ASP A 25 2.63 -10.25 -3.41
CA ASP A 25 2.94 -9.09 -2.59
C ASP A 25 2.91 -9.43 -1.09
N THR A 26 4.02 -9.16 -0.41
CA THR A 26 4.16 -9.33 1.04
C THR A 26 4.72 -8.06 1.67
N VAL A 27 4.02 -7.54 2.67
CA VAL A 27 4.45 -6.41 3.51
C VAL A 27 4.85 -6.97 4.87
N LEU A 28 5.99 -6.55 5.39
CA LEU A 28 6.46 -6.84 6.74
C LEU A 28 6.33 -5.59 7.61
N ILE A 29 5.89 -5.75 8.86
CA ILE A 29 5.59 -4.64 9.75
C ILE A 29 6.20 -4.92 11.13
N ALA A 30 6.93 -3.94 11.67
CA ALA A 30 7.52 -3.98 13.00
C ALA A 30 7.59 -2.57 13.60
N GLU A 31 7.71 -2.48 14.92
CA GLU A 31 7.81 -1.19 15.63
C GLU A 31 9.18 -0.50 15.50
N ASN A 32 10.24 -1.28 15.23
CA ASN A 32 11.61 -0.78 15.11
C ASN A 32 12.36 -1.48 13.98
N LYS A 33 13.51 -0.90 13.62
CA LYS A 33 14.37 -1.34 12.52
C LYS A 33 14.92 -2.74 12.75
N GLU A 34 15.39 -3.01 13.97
CA GLU A 34 16.06 -4.26 14.33
C GLU A 34 15.10 -5.45 14.16
N ASP A 35 13.86 -5.27 14.58
CA ASP A 35 12.81 -6.26 14.46
C ASP A 35 12.34 -6.43 13.02
N LEU A 36 12.28 -5.35 12.23
CA LEU A 36 12.01 -5.45 10.79
C LEU A 36 13.09 -6.25 10.07
N GLN A 37 14.37 -6.03 10.38
CA GLN A 37 15.47 -6.80 9.81
C GLN A 37 15.40 -8.28 10.21
N LYS A 38 15.05 -8.60 11.47
CA LYS A 38 14.84 -10.00 11.90
C LYS A 38 13.72 -10.66 11.11
N LEU A 39 12.57 -10.00 10.94
CA LEU A 39 11.46 -10.53 10.15
C LEU A 39 11.88 -10.80 8.71
N LEU A 40 12.60 -9.86 8.09
CA LEU A 40 13.07 -9.99 6.72
C LEU A 40 14.05 -11.17 6.57
N ASN A 41 14.99 -11.33 7.50
CA ASN A 41 15.95 -12.43 7.49
C ASN A 41 15.24 -13.80 7.56
N ILE A 42 14.22 -13.92 8.39
CA ILE A 42 13.45 -15.17 8.50
C ILE A 42 12.70 -15.44 7.19
N VAL A 43 12.08 -14.42 6.58
CA VAL A 43 11.40 -14.57 5.29
C VAL A 43 12.38 -14.99 4.20
N GLU A 44 13.56 -14.41 4.18
CA GLU A 44 14.63 -14.75 3.24
C GLU A 44 15.11 -16.20 3.43
N GLU A 45 15.38 -16.62 4.67
CA GLU A 45 15.79 -18.00 4.98
C GLU A 45 14.72 -19.02 4.54
N GLU A 46 13.45 -18.76 4.88
CA GLU A 46 12.33 -19.62 4.51
C GLU A 46 12.07 -19.64 2.99
N SER A 47 12.35 -18.52 2.30
CA SER A 47 12.27 -18.45 0.84
C SER A 47 13.37 -19.30 0.19
N ARG A 48 14.61 -19.20 0.69
CA ARG A 48 15.74 -20.00 0.22
C ARG A 48 15.52 -21.49 0.38
N LYS A 49 14.93 -21.94 1.50
CA LYS A 49 14.53 -23.35 1.70
C LYS A 49 13.57 -23.87 0.63
N LYS A 50 12.85 -22.97 -0.04
CA LYS A 50 11.91 -23.28 -1.14
C LYS A 50 12.48 -22.95 -2.52
N ASN A 51 13.77 -22.69 -2.63
CA ASN A 51 14.44 -22.25 -3.85
C ASN A 51 13.84 -20.95 -4.43
N LEU A 52 13.41 -20.04 -3.55
CA LEU A 52 12.94 -18.70 -3.90
C LEU A 52 13.92 -17.65 -3.39
N GLU A 53 14.07 -16.57 -4.16
CA GLU A 53 14.90 -15.42 -3.80
C GLU A 53 14.08 -14.14 -3.74
N LEU A 54 14.41 -13.29 -2.77
CA LEU A 54 13.80 -11.96 -2.65
C LEU A 54 14.46 -11.01 -3.64
N ASN A 55 13.65 -10.31 -4.43
CA ASN A 55 14.14 -9.32 -5.37
C ASN A 55 14.43 -7.98 -4.67
N SER A 56 15.67 -7.79 -4.23
CA SER A 56 16.11 -6.57 -3.53
C SER A 56 15.89 -5.27 -4.30
N LYS A 57 15.78 -5.32 -5.64
CA LYS A 57 15.47 -4.13 -6.46
C LYS A 57 13.99 -3.73 -6.40
N LYS A 58 13.10 -4.70 -6.17
CA LYS A 58 11.65 -4.47 -6.02
C LYS A 58 11.24 -4.27 -4.57
N THR A 59 12.00 -4.81 -3.61
CA THR A 59 11.71 -4.62 -2.19
C THR A 59 12.13 -3.23 -1.73
N GLU A 60 11.19 -2.49 -1.15
CA GLU A 60 11.41 -1.14 -0.63
C GLU A 60 11.04 -1.08 0.86
N VAL A 61 11.52 -0.05 1.56
CA VAL A 61 11.22 0.19 2.99
C VAL A 61 10.56 1.55 3.14
N ILE A 62 9.55 1.62 4.00
CA ILE A 62 8.93 2.87 4.42
C ILE A 62 8.95 2.94 5.95
N VAL A 63 9.23 4.13 6.48
CA VAL A 63 9.13 4.42 7.91
C VAL A 63 7.94 5.33 8.10
N ILE A 64 6.94 4.87 8.83
CA ILE A 64 5.73 5.65 9.10
C ILE A 64 5.87 6.31 10.47
N SER A 65 5.86 7.64 10.53
CA SER A 65 6.01 8.41 11.76
C SER A 65 5.22 9.71 11.67
N ARG A 66 4.57 10.09 12.79
CA ARG A 66 3.91 11.40 12.93
C ARG A 66 4.92 12.54 13.09
N LYS A 67 6.12 12.25 13.59
CA LYS A 67 7.20 13.23 13.71
C LYS A 67 7.94 13.28 12.38
N GLN A 68 8.15 14.48 11.84
CA GLN A 68 8.83 14.71 10.55
C GLN A 68 10.32 14.32 10.52
N GLU A 69 10.85 13.74 11.59
CA GLU A 69 12.16 13.12 11.55
C GLU A 69 12.05 11.79 10.81
N SER A 70 12.35 11.82 9.51
CA SER A 70 12.59 10.62 8.72
C SER A 70 13.86 9.94 9.24
N SER A 71 13.74 9.14 10.30
CA SER A 71 14.85 8.34 10.78
C SER A 71 15.31 7.41 9.65
N LYS A 72 16.64 7.35 9.45
CA LYS A 72 17.23 6.44 8.48
C LYS A 72 16.97 5.01 8.94
N CYS A 73 16.31 4.22 8.11
CA CYS A 73 16.01 2.81 8.35
C CYS A 73 16.78 1.96 7.34
N ASP A 74 18.02 1.64 7.71
CA ASP A 74 18.91 0.86 6.86
C ASP A 74 18.62 -0.63 7.04
N ILE A 75 17.87 -1.20 6.10
CA ILE A 75 17.53 -2.63 6.03
C ILE A 75 18.26 -3.26 4.85
N PHE A 76 18.69 -4.51 4.98
CA PHE A 76 19.52 -5.21 4.01
C PHE A 76 18.94 -6.57 3.62
N ILE A 77 19.12 -6.96 2.36
CA ILE A 77 18.91 -8.33 1.83
C ILE A 77 20.21 -8.76 1.17
N ASN A 78 20.83 -9.86 1.59
CA ASN A 78 22.15 -10.29 1.11
C ASN A 78 23.16 -9.14 0.97
N GLU A 79 23.32 -8.33 2.02
CA GLU A 79 24.20 -7.13 2.08
C GLU A 79 23.81 -5.97 1.15
N VAL A 80 22.76 -6.12 0.34
CA VAL A 80 22.21 -5.05 -0.49
C VAL A 80 21.25 -4.22 0.36
N LYS A 81 21.58 -2.94 0.54
CA LYS A 81 20.72 -1.96 1.22
C LYS A 81 19.44 -1.71 0.42
N LEU A 82 18.30 -1.87 1.07
CA LEU A 82 16.99 -1.57 0.48
C LEU A 82 16.76 -0.07 0.36
N LYS A 83 15.97 0.31 -0.64
CA LYS A 83 15.62 1.71 -0.88
C LYS A 83 14.54 2.16 0.09
N GLN A 84 14.86 3.12 0.95
CA GLN A 84 13.87 3.80 1.78
C GLN A 84 13.09 4.83 0.93
N ARG A 85 11.75 4.81 1.03
CA ARG A 85 10.83 5.70 0.33
C ARG A 85 9.96 6.49 1.31
N GLU A 86 9.46 7.62 0.84
CA GLU A 86 8.45 8.41 1.57
C GLU A 86 7.02 7.96 1.30
N LYS A 87 6.80 7.23 0.20
CA LYS A 87 5.51 6.67 -0.16
C LYS A 87 5.70 5.34 -0.86
N PHE A 88 4.73 4.47 -0.70
CA PHE A 88 4.69 3.16 -1.33
C PHE A 88 3.29 2.91 -1.88
N GLU A 89 3.19 2.22 -3.02
CA GLU A 89 1.92 1.81 -3.59
C GLU A 89 1.68 0.34 -3.26
N TYR A 90 0.67 0.07 -2.45
CA TYR A 90 0.26 -1.28 -2.07
C TYR A 90 -1.16 -1.53 -2.56
N LEU A 91 -1.31 -2.55 -3.42
CA LEU A 91 -2.61 -2.91 -4.03
C LEU A 91 -3.32 -1.73 -4.70
N GLY A 92 -2.57 -0.79 -5.30
CA GLY A 92 -3.12 0.40 -5.96
C GLY A 92 -3.47 1.57 -5.02
N THR A 93 -3.15 1.48 -3.73
CA THR A 93 -3.33 2.55 -2.75
C THR A 93 -1.97 3.09 -2.28
N ILE A 94 -1.85 4.41 -2.18
CA ILE A 94 -0.65 5.10 -1.73
C ILE A 94 -0.62 5.18 -0.20
N ILE A 95 0.39 4.55 0.39
CA ILE A 95 0.73 4.67 1.81
C ILE A 95 1.87 5.69 1.94
N SER A 96 1.68 6.70 2.79
CA SER A 96 2.65 7.78 2.98
C SER A 96 3.33 7.68 4.35
N ASN A 97 4.59 8.09 4.42
CA ASN A 97 5.40 8.05 5.63
C ASN A 97 4.87 8.93 6.77
N ASP A 98 4.13 9.99 6.45
CA ASP A 98 3.48 10.85 7.44
C ASP A 98 2.17 10.25 7.99
N GLY A 99 1.76 9.09 7.48
CA GLY A 99 0.52 8.41 7.84
C GLY A 99 -0.75 9.14 7.36
N LYS A 100 -0.63 10.16 6.50
CA LYS A 100 -1.76 10.93 6.01
C LYS A 100 -2.28 10.38 4.68
N THR A 101 -3.57 10.60 4.45
CA THR A 101 -4.28 10.11 3.24
C THR A 101 -4.37 11.16 2.14
N ASN A 102 -3.90 12.39 2.37
CA ASN A 102 -3.96 13.49 1.39
C ASN A 102 -3.32 13.14 0.04
N ARG A 103 -2.18 12.43 0.07
CA ARG A 103 -1.47 12.00 -1.15
C ARG A 103 -2.29 10.97 -1.93
N GLU A 104 -2.91 10.02 -1.24
CA GLU A 104 -3.81 9.03 -1.86
C GLU A 104 -5.05 9.70 -2.45
N ILE A 105 -5.80 10.46 -1.64
CA ILE A 105 -7.03 11.15 -2.08
C ILE A 105 -6.78 12.01 -3.33
N SER A 106 -5.64 12.70 -3.37
CA SER A 106 -5.23 13.50 -4.52
C SER A 106 -4.97 12.65 -5.77
N ALA A 107 -4.34 11.49 -5.61
CA ALA A 107 -4.07 10.54 -6.70
C ALA A 107 -5.37 9.89 -7.21
N SER A 108 -6.24 9.38 -6.33
CA SER A 108 -7.53 8.79 -6.72
C SER A 108 -8.41 9.85 -7.41
N THR A 109 -8.43 11.09 -6.91
CA THR A 109 -9.13 12.21 -7.57
C THR A 109 -8.59 12.51 -8.96
N ALA A 110 -7.27 12.48 -9.15
CA ALA A 110 -6.66 12.64 -10.47
C ALA A 110 -7.08 11.52 -11.43
N GLN A 111 -7.10 10.27 -10.95
CA GLN A 111 -7.52 9.11 -11.74
C GLN A 111 -8.99 9.19 -12.14
N VAL A 112 -9.87 9.62 -11.23
CA VAL A 112 -11.28 9.92 -11.51
C VAL A 112 -11.42 10.97 -12.60
N LYS A 113 -10.66 12.07 -12.54
CA LYS A 113 -10.68 13.11 -13.58
C LYS A 113 -10.27 12.55 -14.94
N ILE A 114 -9.21 11.74 -15.00
CA ILE A 114 -8.76 11.10 -16.24
C ILE A 114 -9.84 10.18 -16.81
N ASN A 115 -10.45 9.32 -15.98
CA ASN A 115 -11.51 8.41 -16.41
C ASN A 115 -12.76 9.15 -16.86
N PHE A 116 -13.13 10.24 -16.17
CA PHE A 116 -14.22 11.10 -16.60
C PHE A 116 -13.96 11.70 -17.99
N GLN A 117 -12.74 12.18 -18.26
CA GLN A 117 -12.39 12.71 -19.59
C GLN A 117 -12.50 11.63 -20.67
N LYS A 118 -12.05 10.40 -20.42
CA LYS A 118 -12.21 9.27 -21.35
C LYS A 118 -13.67 8.98 -21.67
N MET A 119 -14.56 9.16 -20.70
CA MET A 119 -16.00 8.89 -20.84
C MET A 119 -16.85 10.13 -21.13
N LYS A 120 -16.22 11.28 -21.39
CA LYS A 120 -16.91 12.57 -21.55
C LYS A 120 -18.01 12.52 -22.60
N THR A 121 -17.77 11.85 -23.73
CA THR A 121 -18.72 11.68 -24.83
C THR A 121 -19.99 10.92 -24.44
N ILE A 122 -19.97 10.13 -23.37
CA ILE A 122 -21.17 9.47 -22.83
C ILE A 122 -21.76 10.33 -21.71
N LEU A 123 -20.91 10.75 -20.75
CA LEU A 123 -21.34 11.42 -19.52
C LEU A 123 -21.93 12.81 -19.77
N THR A 124 -21.52 13.52 -20.82
CA THR A 124 -22.00 14.88 -21.13
C THR A 124 -22.93 14.93 -22.35
N ASN A 125 -23.30 13.80 -22.94
CA ASN A 125 -24.13 13.76 -24.14
C ASN A 125 -25.62 13.94 -23.81
N LYS A 126 -26.20 15.01 -24.37
CA LYS A 126 -27.62 15.38 -24.16
C LYS A 126 -28.60 14.40 -24.81
N HIS A 127 -28.18 13.65 -25.83
CA HIS A 127 -28.99 12.63 -26.50
C HIS A 127 -29.06 11.32 -25.70
N ILE A 128 -28.22 11.15 -24.67
CA ILE A 128 -28.27 9.99 -23.76
C ILE A 128 -29.12 10.36 -22.54
N SER A 129 -30.04 9.46 -22.19
CA SER A 129 -30.92 9.65 -21.03
C SER A 129 -30.10 9.90 -19.76
N ILE A 130 -30.60 10.77 -18.87
CA ILE A 130 -29.95 11.05 -17.60
C ILE A 130 -29.77 9.78 -16.75
N LYS A 131 -30.70 8.83 -16.86
CA LYS A 131 -30.65 7.53 -16.18
C LYS A 131 -29.44 6.71 -16.64
N MET A 132 -29.18 6.63 -17.94
CA MET A 132 -27.99 5.93 -18.45
C MET A 132 -26.69 6.65 -18.10
N ARG A 133 -26.66 7.99 -18.17
CA ARG A 133 -25.48 8.77 -17.77
C ARG A 133 -25.15 8.61 -16.29
N LYS A 134 -26.17 8.63 -15.42
CA LYS A 134 -26.01 8.32 -13.99
C LYS A 134 -25.46 6.91 -13.80
N ARG A 135 -26.02 5.91 -14.48
CA ARG A 135 -25.52 4.53 -14.39
C ARG A 135 -24.06 4.43 -14.84
N ALA A 136 -23.68 5.11 -15.93
CA ALA A 136 -22.29 5.15 -16.38
C ALA A 136 -21.36 5.78 -15.32
N LEU A 137 -21.78 6.88 -14.68
CA LEU A 137 -21.03 7.47 -13.57
C LEU A 137 -20.83 6.46 -12.42
N GLN A 138 -21.92 5.81 -11.97
CA GLN A 138 -21.89 4.86 -10.86
C GLN A 138 -21.10 3.58 -11.16
N CYS A 139 -21.09 3.13 -12.42
CA CYS A 139 -20.41 1.88 -12.79
C CYS A 139 -18.92 2.08 -13.13
N PHE A 140 -18.52 3.26 -13.60
CA PHE A 140 -17.17 3.44 -14.16
C PHE A 140 -16.35 4.54 -13.49
N ILE A 141 -17.00 5.51 -12.84
CA ILE A 141 -16.32 6.64 -12.21
C ILE A 141 -16.30 6.48 -10.69
N GLU A 142 -17.45 6.18 -10.09
CA GLU A 142 -17.59 5.99 -8.64
C GLU A 142 -16.67 4.89 -8.07
N PRO A 143 -16.51 3.70 -8.70
CA PRO A 143 -15.64 2.67 -8.14
C PRO A 143 -14.17 3.08 -8.08
N VAL A 144 -13.73 3.94 -9.00
CA VAL A 144 -12.35 4.46 -9.03
C VAL A 144 -12.10 5.39 -7.83
N LEU A 145 -13.11 6.13 -7.40
CA LEU A 145 -13.01 6.99 -6.21
C LEU A 145 -13.10 6.18 -4.91
N MET A 146 -13.97 5.17 -4.90
CA MET A 146 -14.30 4.40 -3.71
C MET A 146 -13.27 3.32 -3.37
N TYR A 147 -12.41 2.93 -4.33
CA TYR A 147 -11.38 1.94 -4.10
C TYR A 147 -10.36 2.44 -3.06
N GLY A 148 -10.19 1.71 -1.96
CA GLY A 148 -9.25 2.03 -0.88
C GLY A 148 -9.71 3.15 0.06
N CYS A 149 -10.95 3.67 -0.08
CA CYS A 149 -11.45 4.73 0.79
C CYS A 149 -11.70 4.28 2.22
N GLU A 150 -11.87 2.97 2.45
CA GLU A 150 -11.99 2.35 3.77
C GLU A 150 -10.73 2.51 4.63
N ALA A 151 -9.58 2.75 3.99
CA ALA A 151 -8.31 3.01 4.67
C ALA A 151 -8.10 4.50 4.98
N TRP A 152 -9.02 5.38 4.58
CA TRP A 152 -8.88 6.82 4.81
C TRP A 152 -9.25 7.19 6.25
N THR A 153 -8.39 7.96 6.89
CA THR A 153 -8.65 8.51 8.22
C THR A 153 -9.73 9.58 8.14
N THR A 154 -10.79 9.44 8.92
CA THR A 154 -11.69 10.54 9.22
C THR A 154 -10.95 11.54 10.11
N ALA A 155 -10.79 12.77 9.62
CA ALA A 155 -10.21 13.87 10.39
C ALA A 155 -11.05 14.21 11.63
#